data_AF-A0A7V7UX75-F1
#
_entry.id   AF-A0A7V7UX75-F1
#
_cell.length_a   1.000
_cell.length_b   1.000
_cell.length_c   1.000
_cell.angle_alpha   90.00
_cell.angle_beta   90.00
_cell.angle_gamma   90.00
#
_symmetry.space_group_name_H-M   'P 1'
#
loop_
_entity.id
_entity.type
_entity.pdbx_description
1 polymer ?
#
loop_
_entity_poly.entity_id
_entity_poly.type
_entity_poly.pdbx_seq_one_letter_code
_entity_poly.pdbx_strand_id
1 'polypeptide(L)'
;MLAAKRNKRIKECDNNSHNTCTEKCEGCVCVHLKNLSQDKGSRKYGILLKDKGANEPISLDGTGMPTVFFFDKLDKDSCCIFFRFEDMSGTTPMTTVWKTFIVDCQSLSGFVISEEHSDSLIGSEF
;
A
#
# COMPACT_ATOMS: atom_id res chain seq x y z
N MET A 1 37.80 -18.22 5.87
CA MET A 1 36.85 -17.77 6.91
C MET A 1 36.88 -16.25 6.96
N LEU A 2 35.76 -15.57 6.70
CA LEU A 2 35.48 -14.19 7.17
C LEU A 2 34.00 -13.90 6.87
N ALA A 3 33.13 -14.26 7.82
CA ALA A 3 31.73 -13.89 7.82
C ALA A 3 31.60 -12.42 8.23
N ALA A 4 31.08 -11.57 7.33
CA ALA A 4 30.79 -10.18 7.65
C ALA A 4 29.57 -10.09 8.57
N LYS A 5 29.83 -9.77 9.84
CA LYS A 5 28.83 -9.40 10.86
C LYS A 5 28.12 -8.11 10.39
N ARG A 6 26.88 -8.20 9.91
CA ARG A 6 26.04 -7.01 9.68
C ARG A 6 25.45 -6.54 11.01
N ASN A 7 25.93 -5.38 11.44
CA ASN A 7 25.47 -4.66 12.62
C ASN A 7 23.97 -4.38 12.54
N LYS A 8 23.24 -4.93 13.51
CA LYS A 8 21.84 -4.62 13.80
C LYS A 8 21.82 -3.47 14.82
N ARG A 9 21.30 -2.30 14.42
CA ARG A 9 20.77 -1.17 15.23
C ARG A 9 20.45 -0.05 14.22
N ILE A 10 19.33 0.67 14.25
CA ILE A 10 18.66 1.29 15.40
C ILE A 10 17.12 1.21 15.23
N LYS A 11 16.44 0.89 16.34
CA LYS A 11 15.01 1.14 16.57
C LYS A 11 14.86 2.62 16.94
N GLU A 12 13.96 3.33 16.28
CA GLU A 12 13.28 4.48 16.88
C GLU A 12 11.77 4.31 16.65
N CYS A 13 11.14 3.72 17.65
CA CYS A 13 9.72 3.86 17.94
C CYS A 13 9.69 4.52 19.33
N ASP A 14 9.49 5.82 19.37
CA ASP A 14 9.40 6.65 20.57
C ASP A 14 8.09 7.46 20.45
N ASN A 15 7.24 7.65 21.46
CA ASN A 15 7.29 7.32 22.88
C ASN A 15 5.85 7.14 23.38
N ASN A 16 5.65 6.33 24.42
CA ASN A 16 4.38 5.99 25.10
C ASN A 16 3.47 4.96 24.43
N SER A 17 3.79 3.68 24.60
CA SER A 17 2.89 2.78 25.33
C SER A 17 3.58 1.43 25.58
N HIS A 18 3.72 1.08 26.85
CA HIS A 18 3.99 -0.27 27.31
C HIS A 18 2.95 -1.25 26.74
N ASN A 19 3.36 -2.18 25.87
CA ASN A 19 3.21 -3.64 26.07
C ASN A 19 3.29 -4.42 24.75
N THR A 20 4.14 -5.46 24.81
CA THR A 20 4.09 -6.72 24.05
C THR A 20 4.12 -6.63 22.52
N CYS A 21 5.36 -6.62 21.99
CA CYS A 21 5.66 -6.93 20.60
C CYS A 21 5.43 -8.41 20.26
N THR A 22 4.17 -8.81 20.12
CA THR A 22 3.76 -10.18 19.78
C THR A 22 2.92 -10.26 18.50
N GLU A 23 2.58 -9.14 17.87
CA GLU A 23 1.98 -9.12 16.53
C GLU A 23 3.06 -8.84 15.48
N LYS A 24 3.20 -9.72 14.47
CA LYS A 24 4.28 -9.65 13.47
C LYS A 24 4.30 -8.34 12.65
N CYS A 25 3.23 -7.55 12.68
CA CYS A 25 2.99 -6.37 11.83
C CYS A 25 2.73 -5.08 12.62
N GLU A 26 3.50 -4.82 13.68
CA GLU A 26 3.36 -3.65 14.58
C GLU A 26 3.99 -2.34 14.05
N GLY A 27 3.93 -2.09 12.74
CA GLY A 27 4.32 -0.79 12.19
C GLY A 27 3.13 0.18 12.17
N CYS A 28 3.33 1.48 12.44
CA CYS A 28 2.26 2.49 12.36
C CYS A 28 1.50 2.39 11.03
N VAL A 29 2.23 2.30 9.91
CA VAL A 29 1.64 2.16 8.56
C VAL A 29 0.86 0.85 8.41
N CYS A 30 1.41 -0.27 8.91
CA CYS A 30 0.75 -1.58 8.88
C CYS A 30 -0.59 -1.56 9.64
N VAL A 31 -0.62 -0.94 10.83
CA VAL A 31 -1.84 -0.81 11.64
C VAL A 31 -2.88 0.03 10.92
N HIS A 32 -2.48 1.16 10.35
CA HIS A 32 -3.41 2.02 9.60
C HIS A 32 -3.97 1.32 8.35
N LEU A 33 -3.14 0.63 7.57
CA LEU A 33 -3.61 -0.13 6.41
C LEU A 33 -4.45 -1.35 6.80
N LYS A 34 -4.18 -2.00 7.94
CA LYS A 34 -5.02 -3.04 8.53
C LYS A 34 -6.39 -2.48 8.92
N ASN A 35 -6.45 -1.32 9.55
CA ASN A 35 -7.73 -0.68 9.89
C ASN A 35 -8.50 -0.29 8.64
N LEU A 36 -7.80 0.25 7.63
CA LEU A 36 -8.39 0.56 6.33
C LEU A 36 -8.98 -0.70 5.68
N SER A 37 -8.28 -1.85 5.75
CA SER A 37 -8.77 -3.11 5.19
C SER A 37 -10.10 -3.60 5.78
N GLN A 38 -10.42 -3.19 7.00
CA GLN A 38 -11.65 -3.57 7.71
C GLN A 38 -12.81 -2.62 7.38
N ASP A 39 -12.53 -1.44 6.85
CA ASP A 39 -13.53 -0.51 6.35
C ASP A 39 -14.07 -0.99 5.00
N LYS A 40 -15.39 -1.19 4.91
CA LYS A 40 -16.08 -1.58 3.67
C LYS A 40 -15.95 -0.51 2.58
N GLY A 41 -15.69 0.74 2.93
CA GLY A 41 -15.46 1.84 1.99
C GLY A 41 -14.05 1.87 1.39
N SER A 42 -13.08 1.19 2.00
CA SER A 42 -11.65 1.30 1.65
C SER A 42 -11.31 0.96 0.21
N ARG A 43 -12.08 0.06 -0.41
CA ARG A 43 -11.91 -0.35 -1.81
C ARG A 43 -12.26 0.74 -2.82
N LYS A 44 -12.96 1.79 -2.38
CA LYS A 44 -13.38 2.91 -3.23
C LYS A 44 -12.39 4.07 -3.22
N TYR A 45 -11.48 4.11 -2.26
CA TYR A 45 -10.50 5.18 -2.16
C TYR A 45 -9.25 4.83 -2.95
N GLY A 46 -8.74 5.83 -3.68
CA GLY A 46 -7.41 5.76 -4.26
C GLY A 46 -6.37 5.92 -3.16
N ILE A 47 -5.29 5.17 -3.24
CA ILE A 47 -4.22 5.15 -2.26
C ILE A 47 -2.90 5.39 -2.99
N LEU A 48 -2.14 6.38 -2.55
CA LEU A 48 -0.77 6.59 -2.99
C LEU A 48 0.16 6.03 -1.92
N LEU A 49 1.03 5.11 -2.31
CA LEU A 49 1.96 4.45 -1.40
C LEU A 49 3.32 5.14 -1.43
N LYS A 50 4.02 5.18 -0.29
CA LYS A 50 5.35 5.77 -0.18
C LYS A 50 6.32 4.81 0.48
N ASP A 51 7.41 4.48 -0.23
CA ASP A 51 8.48 3.63 0.29
C ASP A 51 9.35 4.35 1.34
N LYS A 52 10.03 3.58 2.19
CA LYS A 52 11.05 4.11 3.09
C LYS A 52 12.25 4.62 2.31
N GLY A 53 12.65 5.87 2.58
CA GLY A 53 13.77 6.53 1.89
C GLY A 53 13.39 7.18 0.56
N ALA A 54 12.16 7.01 0.07
CA ALA A 54 11.64 7.75 -1.07
C ALA A 54 11.12 9.12 -0.62
N ASN A 55 11.28 10.14 -1.48
CA ASN A 55 10.69 11.46 -1.26
C ASN A 55 9.28 11.57 -1.84
N GLU A 56 9.02 10.82 -2.90
CA GLU A 56 7.77 10.82 -3.67
C GLU A 56 7.01 9.49 -3.54
N PRO A 57 5.70 9.46 -3.83
CA PRO A 57 4.94 8.21 -3.91
C PRO A 57 5.43 7.28 -5.03
N ILE A 58 5.09 6.00 -4.92
CA ILE A 58 5.46 4.96 -5.89
C ILE A 58 4.84 5.25 -7.27
N SER A 59 5.67 5.20 -8.32
CA SER A 59 5.29 5.25 -9.74
C SER A 59 5.73 3.95 -10.42
N LEU A 60 4.80 3.17 -10.93
CA LEU A 60 5.06 1.87 -11.57
C LEU A 60 5.18 1.94 -13.10
N ASP A 61 4.68 3.02 -13.71
CA ASP A 61 4.70 3.24 -15.16
C ASP A 61 6.00 3.92 -15.64
N GLY A 62 6.85 4.34 -14.71
CA GLY A 62 8.13 5.01 -15.00
C GLY A 62 7.97 6.44 -15.51
N THR A 63 6.76 7.02 -15.47
CA THR A 63 6.51 8.40 -15.91
C THR A 63 6.86 9.42 -14.84
N GLY A 64 7.05 8.98 -13.59
CA GLY A 64 7.18 9.84 -12.41
C GLY A 64 5.84 10.25 -11.81
N MET A 65 4.72 9.92 -12.46
CA MET A 65 3.39 10.14 -11.89
C MET A 65 3.07 9.05 -10.85
N PRO A 66 2.60 9.43 -9.64
CA PRO A 66 2.17 8.47 -8.62
C PRO A 66 1.12 7.48 -9.15
N THR A 67 1.35 6.19 -8.92
CA THR A 67 0.36 5.16 -9.23
C THR A 67 -0.74 5.16 -8.17
N VAL A 68 -1.99 5.19 -8.61
CA VAL A 68 -3.16 5.08 -7.75
C VAL A 68 -3.46 3.61 -7.50
N PHE A 69 -3.42 3.23 -6.22
CA PHE A 69 -3.70 1.88 -5.76
C PHE A 69 -5.07 1.81 -5.09
N PHE A 70 -5.75 0.69 -5.26
CA PHE A 70 -7.00 0.38 -4.58
C PHE A 70 -6.78 -0.83 -3.69
N PHE A 71 -7.24 -0.75 -2.45
CA PHE A 71 -7.12 -1.86 -1.52
C PHE A 71 -7.83 -3.11 -2.05
N ASP A 72 -7.20 -4.28 -1.96
CA ASP A 72 -7.80 -5.56 -2.35
C ASP A 72 -7.95 -6.49 -1.15
N LYS A 73 -6.81 -6.95 -0.60
CA LYS A 73 -6.76 -7.85 0.55
C LYS A 73 -5.50 -7.66 1.40
N LEU A 74 -5.62 -8.01 2.67
CA LEU A 74 -4.52 -8.16 3.60
C LEU A 74 -4.26 -9.66 3.79
N ASP A 75 -3.02 -10.10 3.65
CA ASP A 75 -2.63 -11.42 4.14
C ASP A 75 -2.45 -11.33 5.65
N LYS A 76 -3.10 -12.21 6.41
CA LYS A 76 -3.06 -12.18 7.89
C LYS A 76 -1.86 -12.94 8.45
N ASP A 77 -1.28 -13.84 7.65
CA ASP A 77 -0.15 -14.66 8.05
C ASP A 77 1.19 -13.99 7.73
N SER A 78 1.16 -12.97 6.85
CA SER A 78 2.29 -12.10 6.52
C SER A 78 1.94 -10.62 6.75
N CYS A 79 2.92 -9.72 6.68
CA CYS A 79 2.66 -8.27 6.70
C CYS A 79 2.41 -7.71 5.30
N CYS A 80 2.08 -8.58 4.34
CA CYS A 80 1.89 -8.21 2.96
C CYS A 80 0.46 -7.71 2.70
N ILE A 81 0.39 -6.63 1.95
CA ILE A 81 -0.86 -6.00 1.53
C ILE A 81 -0.93 -6.04 0.01
N PHE A 82 -2.10 -6.44 -0.46
CA PHE A 82 -2.41 -6.54 -1.88
C PHE A 82 -3.24 -5.34 -2.27
N PHE A 83 -2.73 -4.63 -3.26
CA PHE A 83 -3.38 -3.53 -3.92
C PHE A 83 -3.66 -3.90 -5.37
N ARG A 84 -4.70 -3.32 -5.94
CA ARG A 84 -4.95 -3.35 -7.39
C ARG A 84 -4.72 -1.98 -7.98
N PHE A 85 -4.24 -1.92 -9.20
CA PHE A 85 -4.09 -0.68 -9.94
C PHE A 85 -4.44 -0.91 -11.40
N GLU A 86 -4.83 0.16 -12.06
CA GLU A 86 -5.06 0.16 -13.50
C GLU A 86 -3.73 0.37 -14.22
N ASP A 87 -3.45 -0.52 -15.18
CA ASP A 87 -2.32 -0.38 -16.07
C ASP A 87 -2.83 -0.27 -17.51
N MET A 88 -2.43 0.80 -18.19
CA MET A 88 -2.73 1.05 -19.61
C MET A 88 -1.53 0.72 -20.52
N SER A 89 -0.45 0.17 -19.96
CA SER A 89 0.78 -0.12 -20.67
C SER A 89 0.66 -1.39 -21.53
N GLY A 90 0.93 -1.25 -22.84
CA GLY A 90 1.26 -2.39 -23.71
C GLY A 90 0.09 -3.11 -24.39
N THR A 91 -1.11 -2.54 -24.39
CA THR A 91 -2.26 -3.06 -25.16
C THR A 91 -2.59 -2.16 -26.35
N THR A 92 -2.79 -2.76 -27.53
CA THR A 92 -3.34 -2.09 -28.73
C THR A 92 -4.59 -2.84 -29.20
N PRO A 93 -5.79 -2.23 -29.15
CA PRO A 93 -6.09 -0.87 -28.68
C PRO A 93 -5.79 -0.69 -27.18
N MET A 94 -5.60 0.56 -26.76
CA MET A 94 -5.29 0.93 -25.38
C MET A 94 -6.47 0.53 -24.49
N THR A 95 -6.31 -0.56 -23.75
CA THR A 95 -7.31 -1.13 -22.85
C THR A 95 -6.80 -1.14 -21.43
N THR A 96 -7.65 -0.74 -20.48
CA THR A 96 -7.35 -0.78 -19.06
C THR A 96 -7.24 -2.23 -18.60
N VAL A 97 -6.09 -2.59 -18.01
CA VAL A 97 -5.86 -3.90 -17.41
C VAL A 97 -5.64 -3.73 -15.90
N TRP A 98 -6.44 -4.43 -15.10
CA TRP A 98 -6.25 -4.45 -13.66
C TRP A 98 -5.08 -5.38 -13.28
N LYS A 99 -4.08 -4.82 -12.59
CA LYS A 99 -2.93 -5.56 -12.07
C LYS A 99 -2.91 -5.57 -10.55
N THR A 100 -2.20 -6.52 -9.96
CA THR A 100 -2.02 -6.64 -8.51
C THR A 100 -0.61 -6.24 -8.13
N PHE A 101 -0.49 -5.37 -7.13
CA PHE A 101 0.74 -4.96 -6.49
C PHE A 101 0.77 -5.49 -5.06
N ILE A 102 1.86 -6.16 -4.68
CA ILE A 102 2.03 -6.77 -3.36
C ILE A 102 3.18 -6.06 -2.67
N VAL A 103 2.93 -5.54 -1.47
CA VAL A 103 3.94 -4.81 -0.70
C VAL A 103 3.94 -5.27 0.75
N ASP A 104 5.14 -5.41 1.32
CA ASP A 104 5.30 -5.55 2.76
C ASP A 104 5.03 -4.18 3.40
N CYS A 105 4.01 -4.05 4.24
CA CYS A 105 3.69 -2.77 4.87
C CYS A 105 4.84 -2.23 5.74
N GLN A 106 5.80 -3.08 6.13
CA GLN A 106 7.00 -2.66 6.85
C GLN A 106 8.01 -1.94 5.96
N SER A 107 7.94 -2.05 4.63
CA SER A 107 8.80 -1.31 3.71
C SER A 107 8.29 0.11 3.45
N LEU A 108 7.04 0.39 3.79
CA LEU A 108 6.40 1.69 3.58
C LEU A 108 6.75 2.69 4.69
N SER A 109 6.93 3.95 4.30
CA SER A 109 7.05 5.09 5.23
C SER A 109 5.71 5.78 5.46
N GLY A 110 4.76 5.62 4.55
CA GLY A 110 3.43 6.22 4.67
C GLY A 110 2.54 5.88 3.48
N PHE A 111 1.32 6.40 3.53
CA PHE A 111 0.39 6.38 2.41
C PHE A 111 -0.49 7.64 2.48
N VAL A 112 -1.04 8.03 1.34
CA VAL A 112 -2.01 9.11 1.22
C VAL A 112 -3.29 8.55 0.64
N ILE A 113 -4.42 8.90 1.24
CA ILE A 113 -5.74 8.58 0.69
C ILE A 113 -6.10 9.73 -0.26
N SER A 114 -6.37 9.40 -1.52
CA SER A 114 -6.94 10.31 -2.50
C SER A 114 -8.45 10.06 -2.56
N GLU A 115 -9.24 11.04 -2.14
CA GLU A 115 -10.67 11.04 -2.42
C GLU A 115 -10.87 11.39 -3.91
N GLU A 116 -11.24 10.40 -4.72
CA GLU A 116 -12.24 10.45 -5.82
C GLU A 116 -12.00 9.38 -6.90
N HIS A 117 -12.95 8.45 -7.00
CA HIS A 117 -13.82 8.34 -8.18
C HIS A 117 -15.18 7.85 -7.70
N SER A 118 -16.02 8.81 -7.33
CA SER A 118 -17.46 8.60 -7.21
C SER A 118 -18.05 8.55 -8.62
N ASP A 119 -17.74 7.51 -9.40
CA ASP A 119 -18.58 7.21 -10.56
C ASP A 119 -19.86 6.58 -10.00
N SER A 120 -20.77 7.47 -9.56
CA SER A 120 -22.05 7.64 -10.23
C SER A 120 -22.41 6.49 -11.17
N LEU A 121 -22.87 5.37 -10.61
CA LEU A 121 -23.86 4.55 -11.32
C LEU A 121 -25.16 5.34 -11.28
N ILE A 122 -25.23 6.33 -12.18
CA ILE A 122 -26.46 6.82 -12.77
C ILE A 122 -27.27 5.58 -13.13
N GLY A 123 -28.51 5.55 -12.64
CA GLY A 123 -29.50 4.62 -13.15
C GLY A 123 -29.58 4.77 -14.66
N SER A 124 -29.20 3.72 -15.37
CA SER A 124 -29.80 3.42 -16.65
C SER A 124 -30.94 2.46 -16.34
N GLU A 125 -32.14 3.03 -16.20
CA GLU A 125 -33.36 2.33 -16.54
C GLU A 125 -33.17 1.67 -17.92
N PHE A 126 -33.40 0.36 -18.00
CA PHE A 126 -34.04 -0.33 -19.12
C PHE A 126 -34.58 -1.67 -18.62
#